data_AF-A0A382B624-F1
#
_entry.id   AF-A0A382B624-F1
#
_cell.length_a   1.000
_cell.length_b   1.000
_cell.length_c   1.000
_cell.angle_alpha   90.00
_cell.angle_beta   90.00
_cell.angle_gamma   90.00
#
_symmetry.space_group_name_H-M   'P 1'
#
loop_
_entity.id
_entity.type
_entity.pdbx_description
1 polymer ?
#
loop_
_entity_poly.entity_id
_entity_poly.type
_entity_poly.pdbx_seq_one_letter_code
_entity_poly.pdbx_strand_id
1 'polypeptide(L)'
;ALQLTPSFDVKDFFDSESDFVVGLDKFDEFIAGGEPGVTFVKGDLTDPTVYDDINNYIESLRGIDFVGETPSGDVTFGLNALNVLTTIMHNPFSVASIEEATGVTITDSNSNGIPDTKQQIATIFEYSLLNGVWGDGQNLMLRPDQIQGAVYFRRNEEALTTIQFQIPGTRDQAVVTAALKEITPSVLKLENHPSLSKVALTGSAFQREVQLSESTRTLYTSLPIAIVAATILLLITMRSFRYAIVTVIPIGLVVAWLYGVMYMFGFSLNFVTAMIGAISIGVGIDYSIHMTIRFREELNRNESKILAVQKAAGGTGVALVASAASSIVGFAIMGFAPMPMFASYGQLTSLMIFFALISSLVVLPALLTLVTPEQTRKVK
;
A
#
# COMPACT_ATOMS: atom_id res chain seq x y z
N ALA A 1 -17.50 -15.96 -0.12
CA ALA A 1 -16.68 -15.23 0.87
C ALA A 1 -16.88 -13.76 0.60
N LEU A 2 -17.44 -13.00 1.55
CA LEU A 2 -17.56 -11.55 1.45
C LEU A 2 -16.14 -10.97 1.52
N GLN A 3 -15.56 -10.62 0.37
CA GLN A 3 -14.27 -9.95 0.30
C GLN A 3 -14.54 -8.45 0.42
N LEU A 4 -14.09 -7.84 1.52
CA LEU A 4 -13.96 -6.39 1.59
C LEU A 4 -12.91 -5.96 0.56
N THR A 5 -13.32 -5.14 -0.40
CA THR A 5 -12.40 -4.60 -1.40
C THR A 5 -11.61 -3.46 -0.76
N PRO A 6 -10.27 -3.52 -0.76
CA PRO A 6 -9.47 -2.38 -0.36
C PRO A 6 -9.68 -1.23 -1.35
N SER A 7 -9.88 -0.02 -0.81
CA SER A 7 -10.06 1.20 -1.57
C SER A 7 -9.28 2.33 -0.90
N PHE A 8 -8.95 3.33 -1.70
CA PHE A 8 -8.43 4.60 -1.20
C PHE A 8 -9.16 5.69 -1.95
N ASP A 9 -9.91 6.49 -1.20
CA ASP A 9 -10.48 7.75 -1.66
C ASP A 9 -9.86 8.87 -0.82
N VAL A 10 -9.49 9.99 -1.45
CA VAL A 10 -9.00 11.17 -0.73
C VAL A 10 -10.06 11.67 0.27
N LYS A 11 -11.34 11.43 -0.01
CA LYS A 11 -12.47 11.68 0.89
C LYS A 11 -12.45 10.84 2.17
N ASP A 12 -11.71 9.73 2.20
CA ASP A 12 -11.46 8.97 3.44
C ASP A 12 -10.48 9.69 4.38
N PHE A 13 -9.80 10.74 3.91
CA PHE A 13 -8.75 11.48 4.64
C PHE A 13 -9.04 12.97 4.79
N PHE A 14 -9.86 13.54 3.92
CA PHE A 14 -10.20 14.95 3.88
C PHE A 14 -11.70 15.15 3.70
N ASP A 15 -12.20 16.31 4.14
CA ASP A 15 -13.60 16.70 3.91
C ASP A 15 -13.89 16.77 2.41
N SER A 16 -14.96 16.10 1.98
CA SER A 16 -15.39 16.05 0.58
C SER A 16 -15.73 17.41 -0.03
N GLU A 17 -16.11 18.39 0.80
CA GLU A 17 -16.41 19.76 0.36
C GLU A 17 -15.21 20.70 0.45
N SER A 18 -14.05 20.23 0.93
CA SER A 18 -12.88 21.08 1.05
C SER A 18 -12.34 21.54 -0.31
N ASP A 19 -11.82 22.77 -0.36
CA ASP A 19 -11.17 23.33 -1.56
C ASP A 19 -10.06 22.43 -2.10
N PHE A 20 -9.40 21.65 -1.23
CA PHE A 20 -8.40 20.66 -1.62
C PHE A 20 -8.99 19.50 -2.42
N VAL A 21 -10.08 18.88 -1.93
CA VAL A 21 -10.73 17.75 -2.61
C VAL A 21 -11.37 18.21 -3.92
N VAL A 22 -12.06 19.35 -3.92
CA VAL A 22 -12.64 19.94 -5.14
C VAL A 22 -11.56 20.34 -6.15
N GLY A 23 -10.43 20.86 -5.67
CA GLY A 23 -9.28 21.19 -6.50
C GLY A 23 -8.66 19.96 -7.16
N LEU A 24 -8.58 18.85 -6.43
CA LEU A 24 -8.09 17.56 -6.96
C LEU A 24 -9.03 17.01 -8.04
N ASP A 25 -10.35 17.02 -7.77
CA ASP A 25 -11.37 16.56 -8.73
C ASP A 25 -11.29 17.37 -10.05
N LYS A 26 -11.07 18.69 -9.97
CA LYS A 26 -10.87 19.55 -11.15
C LYS A 26 -9.53 19.35 -11.84
N PHE A 27 -8.47 19.03 -11.09
CA PHE A 27 -7.15 18.76 -11.65
C PHE A 27 -7.16 17.48 -12.49
N ASP A 28 -7.84 16.43 -12.01
CA ASP A 28 -8.05 15.19 -12.75
C ASP A 28 -8.83 15.43 -14.06
N GLU A 29 -9.86 16.28 -14.02
CA GLU A 29 -10.62 16.69 -15.22
C GLU A 29 -9.74 17.42 -16.25
N PHE A 30 -8.77 18.21 -15.79
CA PHE A 30 -7.90 19.02 -16.66
C PHE A 30 -6.73 18.23 -17.28
N ILE A 31 -6.15 17.25 -16.59
CA ILE A 31 -4.92 16.54 -17.01
C ILE A 31 -5.19 15.34 -17.94
N ALA A 32 -6.43 15.13 -18.38
CA ALA A 32 -6.87 13.90 -19.06
C ALA A 32 -6.79 12.65 -18.16
N GLY A 33 -6.97 12.84 -16.85
CA GLY A 33 -7.63 11.86 -15.99
C GLY A 33 -6.76 10.80 -15.30
N GLY A 34 -5.44 10.95 -15.24
CA GLY A 34 -4.58 9.92 -14.66
C GLY A 34 -3.43 10.39 -13.76
N GLU A 35 -3.17 9.61 -12.71
CA GLU A 35 -1.96 9.78 -11.89
C GLU A 35 -0.71 9.34 -12.67
N PRO A 36 0.45 9.94 -12.40
CA PRO A 36 1.69 9.59 -13.07
C PRO A 36 2.21 8.21 -12.63
N GLY A 37 2.37 7.31 -13.60
CA GLY A 37 3.24 6.15 -13.51
C GLY A 37 4.67 6.52 -13.88
N VAL A 38 5.65 5.95 -13.18
CA VAL A 38 7.06 6.26 -13.38
C VAL A 38 7.86 4.97 -13.42
N THR A 39 8.60 4.76 -14.50
CA THR A 39 9.61 3.70 -14.60
C THR A 39 10.97 4.30 -14.34
N PHE A 40 11.59 3.87 -13.26
CA PHE A 40 12.94 4.21 -12.87
C PHE A 40 13.93 3.27 -13.54
N VAL A 41 14.93 3.82 -14.22
CA VAL A 41 15.97 3.05 -14.91
C VAL A 41 17.33 3.47 -14.35
N LYS A 42 18.12 2.49 -13.93
CA LYS A 42 19.47 2.68 -13.37
C LYS A 42 20.46 1.72 -14.02
N GLY A 43 21.63 2.25 -14.41
CA GLY A 43 22.72 1.46 -14.96
C GLY A 43 23.69 2.30 -15.80
N ASP A 44 24.33 1.67 -16.77
CA ASP A 44 25.15 2.33 -17.78
C ASP A 44 24.27 2.85 -18.93
N LEU A 45 23.73 4.06 -18.75
CA LEU A 45 22.98 4.77 -19.79
C LEU A 45 23.86 5.32 -20.91
N THR A 46 25.18 5.10 -20.88
CA THR A 46 26.03 5.46 -22.02
C THR A 46 26.01 4.40 -23.10
N ASP A 47 25.48 3.21 -22.82
CA ASP A 47 25.37 2.13 -23.80
C ASP A 47 24.24 2.39 -24.81
N PRO A 48 24.54 2.56 -26.12
CA PRO A 48 23.53 2.86 -27.13
C PRO A 48 22.40 1.82 -27.20
N THR A 49 22.70 0.53 -26.95
CA THR A 49 21.71 -0.55 -27.04
C THR A 49 20.60 -0.45 -25.98
N VAL A 50 20.86 0.27 -24.87
CA VAL A 50 19.84 0.54 -23.84
C VAL A 50 18.69 1.34 -24.43
N TYR A 51 18.95 2.23 -25.38
CA TYR A 51 17.92 3.10 -25.95
C TYR A 51 16.98 2.38 -26.90
N ASP A 52 17.45 1.32 -27.56
CA ASP A 52 16.58 0.43 -28.33
C ASP A 52 15.58 -0.29 -27.40
N ASP A 53 16.06 -0.80 -26.27
CA ASP A 53 15.21 -1.46 -25.26
C ASP A 53 14.27 -0.48 -24.55
N ILE A 54 14.72 0.75 -24.26
CA ILE A 54 13.85 1.82 -23.74
C ILE A 54 12.77 2.17 -24.76
N ASN A 55 13.11 2.29 -26.04
CA ASN A 55 12.14 2.59 -27.09
C ASN A 55 11.12 1.45 -27.23
N ASN A 56 11.57 0.19 -27.24
CA ASN A 56 10.69 -0.98 -27.24
C ASN A 56 9.79 -1.02 -26.00
N TYR A 57 10.31 -0.64 -24.83
CA TYR A 57 9.51 -0.51 -23.61
C TYR A 57 8.42 0.56 -23.76
N ILE A 58 8.76 1.76 -24.24
CA ILE A 58 7.80 2.84 -24.48
C ILE A 58 6.73 2.42 -25.49
N GLU A 59 7.11 1.77 -26.59
CA GLU A 59 6.16 1.24 -27.57
C GLU A 59 5.25 0.17 -26.96
N SER A 60 5.76 -0.66 -26.04
CA SER A 60 4.93 -1.63 -25.33
C SER A 60 3.87 -0.97 -24.44
N LEU A 61 4.14 0.25 -23.93
CA LEU A 61 3.15 1.00 -23.13
C LEU A 61 1.98 1.50 -23.99
N ARG A 62 2.21 1.84 -25.26
CA ARG A 62 1.13 2.20 -26.22
C ARG A 62 0.09 1.10 -26.41
N GLY A 63 0.50 -0.16 -26.25
CA GLY A 63 -0.40 -1.31 -26.38
C GLY A 63 -1.21 -1.64 -25.13
N ILE A 64 -1.08 -0.87 -24.04
CA ILE A 64 -1.74 -1.15 -22.76
C ILE A 64 -2.93 -0.21 -22.59
N ASP A 65 -4.14 -0.79 -22.48
CA ASP A 65 -5.41 -0.04 -22.38
C ASP A 65 -5.46 0.93 -21.18
N PHE A 66 -4.63 0.69 -20.16
CA PHE A 66 -4.56 1.47 -18.93
C PHE A 66 -3.47 2.55 -18.94
N VAL A 67 -2.80 2.79 -20.06
CA VAL A 67 -1.83 3.88 -20.23
C VAL A 67 -2.46 4.97 -21.09
N GLY A 68 -2.41 6.21 -20.60
CA GLY A 68 -2.94 7.38 -21.30
C GLY A 68 -2.03 7.82 -22.45
N GLU A 69 -2.64 8.21 -23.57
CA GLU A 69 -1.96 8.89 -24.68
C GLU A 69 -2.19 10.41 -24.60
N THR A 70 -1.16 11.19 -24.91
CA THR A 70 -1.27 12.63 -25.08
C THR A 70 -2.09 12.98 -26.33
N PRO A 71 -2.55 14.22 -26.50
CA PRO A 71 -3.19 14.65 -27.74
C PRO A 71 -2.32 14.52 -29.00
N SER A 72 -0.98 14.47 -28.85
CA SER A 72 -0.04 14.17 -29.94
C SER A 72 0.08 12.68 -30.25
N GLY A 73 -0.54 11.82 -29.43
CA GLY A 73 -0.45 10.37 -29.52
C GLY A 73 0.76 9.78 -28.80
N ASP A 74 1.47 10.53 -27.94
CA ASP A 74 2.61 10.01 -27.18
C ASP A 74 2.15 9.38 -25.86
N VAL A 75 2.80 8.32 -25.39
CA VAL A 75 2.46 7.69 -24.09
C VAL A 75 3.30 8.19 -22.93
N THR A 76 4.41 8.86 -23.24
CA THR A 76 5.30 9.42 -22.23
C THR A 76 5.16 10.93 -22.17
N PHE A 77 5.41 11.48 -20.99
CA PHE A 77 5.53 12.91 -20.79
C PHE A 77 6.78 13.23 -19.97
N GLY A 78 7.18 14.50 -19.99
CA GLY A 78 8.40 14.94 -19.34
C GLY A 78 9.66 14.52 -20.11
N LEU A 79 10.81 15.00 -19.62
CA LEU A 79 12.10 14.69 -20.22
C LEU A 79 12.67 13.42 -19.58
N ASN A 80 13.36 12.64 -20.41
CA ASN A 80 14.10 11.45 -20.02
C ASN A 80 15.37 11.37 -20.87
N ALA A 81 16.26 10.42 -20.59
CA ALA A 81 17.51 10.25 -21.33
C ALA A 81 17.32 10.09 -22.84
N LEU A 82 16.32 9.32 -23.27
CA LEU A 82 16.03 9.09 -24.69
C LEU A 82 15.64 10.41 -25.38
N ASN A 83 14.67 11.13 -24.82
CA ASN A 83 14.20 12.39 -25.41
C ASN A 83 15.27 13.49 -25.39
N VAL A 84 16.17 13.51 -24.40
CA VAL A 84 17.32 14.43 -24.38
C VAL A 84 18.25 14.12 -25.56
N LEU A 85 18.64 12.85 -25.74
CA LEU A 85 19.51 12.45 -26.84
C LEU A 85 18.87 12.74 -28.20
N THR A 86 17.63 12.30 -28.41
CA THR A 86 16.96 12.52 -29.70
C THR A 86 16.74 14.00 -29.98
N THR A 87 16.41 14.84 -28.97
CA THR A 87 16.29 16.30 -29.17
C THR A 87 17.60 16.92 -29.66
N ILE A 88 18.73 16.49 -29.10
CA ILE A 88 20.06 16.96 -29.51
C ILE A 88 20.39 16.46 -30.92
N MET A 89 20.18 15.18 -31.19
CA MET A 89 20.54 14.56 -32.47
C MET A 89 19.71 15.07 -33.65
N HIS A 90 18.44 15.46 -33.42
CA HIS A 90 17.61 16.08 -34.45
C HIS A 90 17.95 17.55 -34.72
N ASN A 91 18.83 18.17 -33.93
CA ASN A 91 19.26 19.56 -34.10
C ASN A 91 20.75 19.64 -34.50
N PRO A 92 21.07 19.89 -35.78
CA PRO A 92 22.46 19.95 -36.24
C PRO A 92 23.31 21.01 -35.54
N PHE A 93 22.71 22.13 -35.10
CA PHE A 93 23.41 23.17 -34.36
C PHE A 93 23.78 22.70 -32.95
N SER A 94 22.89 21.97 -32.28
CA SER A 94 23.16 21.36 -30.97
C SER A 94 24.33 20.39 -31.05
N VAL A 95 24.32 19.51 -32.05
CA VAL A 95 25.42 18.55 -32.30
C VAL A 95 26.73 19.30 -32.52
N ALA A 96 26.77 20.24 -33.48
CA ALA A 96 27.98 21.00 -33.80
C ALA A 96 28.55 21.77 -32.59
N SER A 97 27.68 22.35 -31.76
CA SER A 97 28.09 23.08 -30.54
C SER A 97 28.78 22.17 -29.53
N ILE A 98 28.30 20.92 -29.39
CA ILE A 98 28.90 19.92 -28.50
C ILE A 98 30.23 19.44 -29.08
N GLU A 99 30.28 19.15 -30.38
CA GLU A 99 31.51 18.72 -31.07
C GLU A 99 32.61 19.79 -30.98
N GLU A 100 32.28 21.07 -31.21
CA GLU A 100 33.21 22.19 -31.12
C GLU A 100 33.76 22.36 -29.71
N ALA A 101 32.92 22.26 -28.69
CA ALA A 101 33.32 22.46 -27.30
C ALA A 101 34.10 21.28 -26.70
N THR A 102 33.83 20.06 -27.16
CA THR A 102 34.38 18.82 -26.55
C THR A 102 35.44 18.15 -27.40
N GLY A 103 35.50 18.44 -28.71
CA GLY A 103 36.39 17.80 -29.67
C GLY A 103 36.01 16.35 -30.01
N VAL A 104 34.84 15.86 -29.57
CA VAL A 104 34.34 14.51 -29.86
C VAL A 104 33.34 14.57 -31.00
N THR A 105 33.59 13.84 -32.09
CA THR A 105 32.64 13.72 -33.21
C THR A 105 31.48 12.81 -32.84
N ILE A 106 30.25 13.28 -33.06
CA ILE A 106 29.00 12.58 -32.77
C ILE A 106 28.43 12.03 -34.07
N THR A 107 28.15 10.73 -34.11
CA THR A 107 27.66 10.02 -35.29
C THR A 107 26.42 9.20 -34.95
N ASP A 108 25.52 9.08 -35.93
CA ASP A 108 24.33 8.23 -35.89
C ASP A 108 24.27 7.48 -37.23
N SER A 109 24.87 6.30 -37.27
CA SER A 109 25.06 5.54 -38.51
C SER A 109 23.79 4.83 -38.97
N ASN A 110 22.87 4.54 -38.05
CA ASN A 110 21.61 3.85 -38.32
C ASN A 110 20.40 4.79 -38.40
N SER A 111 20.62 6.10 -38.24
CA SER A 111 19.61 7.16 -38.28
C SER A 111 18.47 6.95 -37.27
N ASN A 112 18.77 6.36 -36.11
CA ASN A 112 17.79 6.13 -35.04
C ASN A 112 17.71 7.30 -34.04
N GLY A 113 18.51 8.36 -34.23
CA GLY A 113 18.56 9.52 -33.36
C GLY A 113 19.37 9.28 -32.07
N ILE A 114 20.17 8.22 -31.99
CA ILE A 114 21.01 7.86 -30.85
C ILE A 114 22.48 7.81 -31.30
N PRO A 115 23.43 8.36 -30.52
CA PRO A 115 24.84 8.26 -30.86
C PRO A 115 25.37 6.83 -30.86
N ASP A 116 26.27 6.52 -31.79
CA ASP A 116 26.80 5.16 -32.02
C ASP A 116 27.68 4.60 -30.89
N THR A 117 28.25 5.45 -30.01
CA THR A 117 29.26 5.02 -29.03
C THR A 117 29.05 5.55 -27.61
N LYS A 118 29.52 4.78 -26.62
CA LYS A 118 29.50 5.18 -25.19
C LYS A 118 30.16 6.52 -24.92
N GLN A 119 31.27 6.79 -25.60
CA GLN A 119 32.01 8.04 -25.44
C GLN A 119 31.18 9.25 -25.92
N GLN A 120 30.45 9.12 -27.03
CA GLN A 120 29.59 10.19 -27.54
C GLN A 120 28.45 10.48 -26.56
N ILE A 121 27.74 9.44 -26.09
CA ILE A 121 26.62 9.60 -25.14
C ILE A 121 27.10 10.22 -23.82
N ALA A 122 28.22 9.74 -23.27
CA ALA A 122 28.82 10.32 -22.07
C ALA A 122 29.18 11.81 -22.26
N THR A 123 29.77 12.15 -23.41
CA THR A 123 30.15 13.53 -23.74
C THR A 123 28.92 14.44 -23.83
N ILE A 124 27.85 13.95 -24.46
CA ILE A 124 26.58 14.68 -24.56
C ILE A 124 26.00 14.93 -23.16
N PHE A 125 25.94 13.93 -22.29
CA PHE A 125 25.41 14.12 -20.93
C PHE A 125 26.26 15.08 -20.11
N GLU A 126 27.59 14.95 -20.13
CA GLU A 126 28.48 15.85 -19.40
C GLU A 126 28.35 17.30 -19.86
N TYR A 127 28.35 17.52 -21.18
CA TYR A 127 28.24 18.86 -21.74
C TYR A 127 26.87 19.47 -21.43
N SER A 128 25.80 18.72 -21.69
CA SER A 128 24.42 19.22 -21.60
C SER A 128 24.00 19.48 -20.16
N LEU A 129 24.48 18.69 -19.18
CA LEU A 129 24.25 18.95 -17.75
C LEU A 129 24.92 20.24 -17.25
N LEU A 130 26.01 20.68 -17.89
CA LEU A 130 26.73 21.89 -17.49
C LEU A 130 26.25 23.14 -18.25
N ASN A 131 26.03 23.00 -19.56
CA ASN A 131 25.82 24.14 -20.47
C ASN A 131 24.40 24.22 -21.03
N GLY A 132 23.58 23.19 -20.84
CA GLY A 132 22.29 23.04 -21.50
C GLY A 132 22.43 22.58 -22.96
N VAL A 133 21.32 22.58 -23.67
CA VAL A 133 21.26 22.28 -25.12
C VAL A 133 20.89 23.55 -25.86
N TRP A 134 21.79 24.00 -26.73
CA TRP A 134 21.62 25.19 -27.54
C TRP A 134 21.04 24.83 -28.91
N GLY A 135 20.00 25.55 -29.33
CA GLY A 135 19.42 25.46 -30.67
C GLY A 135 19.87 26.59 -31.57
N ASP A 136 19.34 26.59 -32.79
CA ASP A 136 19.61 27.63 -33.79
C ASP A 136 19.27 29.04 -33.24
N GLY A 137 20.08 30.03 -33.62
CA GLY A 137 19.97 31.40 -33.15
C GLY A 137 20.39 31.64 -31.70
N GLN A 138 21.22 30.76 -31.11
CA GLN A 138 21.67 30.84 -29.71
C GLN A 138 20.54 30.78 -28.66
N ASN A 139 19.42 30.17 -29.01
CA ASN A 139 18.33 29.95 -28.06
C ASN A 139 18.56 28.66 -27.27
N LEU A 140 18.40 28.72 -25.95
CA LEU A 140 18.55 27.55 -25.08
C LEU A 140 17.30 26.67 -25.21
N MET A 141 17.42 25.53 -25.88
CA MET A 141 16.32 24.57 -26.09
C MET A 141 16.00 23.80 -24.81
N LEU A 142 17.04 23.29 -24.14
CA LEU A 142 16.92 22.63 -22.84
C LEU A 142 17.88 23.28 -21.87
N ARG A 143 17.36 23.71 -20.73
CA ARG A 143 18.20 24.27 -19.67
C ARG A 143 18.89 23.15 -18.88
N PRO A 144 20.04 23.43 -18.23
CA PRO A 144 20.71 22.46 -17.35
C PRO A 144 19.78 21.84 -16.29
N ASP A 145 18.89 22.63 -15.68
CA ASP A 145 17.93 22.16 -14.67
C ASP A 145 16.93 21.13 -15.25
N GLN A 146 16.53 21.33 -16.51
CA GLN A 146 15.61 20.42 -17.19
C GLN A 146 16.30 19.09 -17.53
N ILE A 147 17.57 19.14 -17.92
CA ILE A 147 18.36 17.95 -18.24
C ILE A 147 18.70 17.19 -16.97
N GLN A 148 19.00 17.88 -15.87
CA GLN A 148 19.18 17.26 -14.55
C GLN A 148 17.92 16.53 -14.07
N GLY A 149 16.73 17.04 -14.42
CA GLY A 149 15.46 16.36 -14.18
C GLY A 149 15.24 15.12 -15.06
N ALA A 150 15.90 15.05 -16.22
CA ALA A 150 15.77 13.95 -17.18
C ALA A 150 16.78 12.82 -16.92
N VAL A 151 18.04 13.19 -16.63
CA VAL A 151 19.17 12.28 -16.48
C VAL A 151 20.03 12.71 -15.30
N TYR A 152 20.28 11.78 -14.39
CA TYR A 152 21.39 11.88 -13.46
C TYR A 152 22.61 11.18 -14.06
N PHE A 153 23.68 11.93 -14.30
CA PHE A 153 24.93 11.38 -14.82
C PHE A 153 26.13 11.98 -14.08
N ARG A 154 27.03 11.11 -13.60
CA ARG A 154 28.35 11.47 -13.07
C ARG A 154 29.36 10.41 -13.49
N ARG A 155 30.58 10.83 -13.83
CA ARG A 155 31.67 9.90 -14.16
C ARG A 155 31.88 8.91 -13.02
N ASN A 156 31.98 7.63 -13.36
CA ASN A 156 32.17 6.49 -12.44
C ASN A 156 31.02 6.21 -11.47
N GLU A 157 29.85 6.82 -11.66
CA GLU A 157 28.60 6.45 -11.00
C GLU A 157 27.63 5.85 -12.01
N GLU A 158 26.66 5.07 -11.54
CA GLU A 158 25.57 4.60 -12.38
C GLU A 158 24.64 5.77 -12.74
N ALA A 159 24.27 5.85 -14.00
CA ALA A 159 23.37 6.87 -14.50
C ALA A 159 21.91 6.48 -14.21
N LEU A 160 21.06 7.49 -14.06
CA LEU A 160 19.63 7.33 -13.75
C LEU A 160 18.79 8.11 -14.75
N THR A 161 17.66 7.53 -15.16
CA THR A 161 16.61 8.23 -15.91
C THR A 161 15.25 7.76 -15.44
N THR A 162 14.22 8.56 -15.66
CA THR A 162 12.82 8.18 -15.41
C THR A 162 12.03 8.25 -16.69
N ILE A 163 11.08 7.33 -16.87
CA ILE A 163 10.12 7.33 -17.97
C ILE A 163 8.75 7.53 -17.32
N GLN A 164 8.11 8.66 -17.60
CA GLN A 164 6.84 9.03 -16.97
C GLN A 164 5.71 8.88 -17.99
N PHE A 165 4.60 8.30 -17.56
CA PHE A 165 3.40 8.04 -18.37
C PHE A 165 2.15 8.17 -17.50
N GLN A 166 0.99 8.41 -18.10
CA GLN A 166 -0.25 8.62 -17.33
C GLN A 166 -1.04 7.32 -17.18
N ILE A 167 -1.69 7.15 -16.03
CA ILE A 167 -2.59 6.03 -15.77
C ILE A 167 -4.00 6.59 -15.56
N PRO A 168 -4.84 6.67 -16.61
CA PRO A 168 -6.20 7.20 -16.46
C PRO A 168 -7.05 6.33 -15.53
N GLY A 169 -7.96 6.95 -14.78
CA GLY A 169 -8.95 6.21 -13.99
C GLY A 169 -8.42 5.58 -12.70
N THR A 170 -7.32 6.08 -12.13
CA THR A 170 -6.71 5.55 -10.89
C THR A 170 -7.58 5.66 -9.63
N ARG A 171 -8.76 6.28 -9.73
CA ARG A 171 -9.80 6.24 -8.68
C ARG A 171 -10.39 4.84 -8.53
N ASP A 172 -10.48 4.08 -9.63
CA ASP A 172 -10.81 2.67 -9.56
C ASP A 172 -9.53 1.87 -9.30
N GLN A 173 -9.45 1.28 -8.11
CA GLN A 173 -8.28 0.50 -7.72
C GLN A 173 -8.07 -0.71 -8.66
N ALA A 174 -9.14 -1.26 -9.25
CA ALA A 174 -9.03 -2.38 -10.20
C ALA A 174 -8.27 -1.99 -11.47
N VAL A 175 -8.40 -0.73 -11.93
CA VAL A 175 -7.64 -0.18 -13.05
C VAL A 175 -6.15 -0.13 -12.70
N VAL A 176 -5.81 0.35 -11.50
CA VAL A 176 -4.41 0.41 -11.05
C VAL A 176 -3.80 -0.99 -10.92
N THR A 177 -4.54 -1.95 -10.35
CA THR A 177 -4.10 -3.35 -10.25
C THR A 177 -3.87 -3.96 -11.64
N ALA A 178 -4.76 -3.70 -12.60
CA ALA A 178 -4.64 -4.20 -13.97
C ALA A 178 -3.45 -3.57 -14.70
N ALA A 179 -3.31 -2.24 -14.63
CA ALA A 179 -2.17 -1.51 -15.18
C ALA A 179 -0.84 -2.04 -14.62
N LEU A 180 -0.74 -2.19 -13.30
CA LEU A 180 0.45 -2.74 -12.64
C LEU A 180 0.81 -4.13 -13.19
N LYS A 181 -0.20 -5.01 -13.32
CA LYS A 181 -0.02 -6.37 -13.82
C LYS A 181 0.42 -6.41 -15.29
N GLU A 182 -0.09 -5.52 -16.13
CA GLU A 182 0.23 -5.49 -17.57
C GLU A 182 1.57 -4.81 -17.87
N ILE A 183 1.95 -3.79 -17.10
CA ILE A 183 3.22 -3.07 -17.28
C ILE A 183 4.41 -3.86 -16.72
N THR A 184 4.21 -4.60 -15.63
CA THR A 184 5.30 -5.31 -14.92
C THR A 184 6.14 -6.23 -15.84
N PRO A 185 5.56 -7.07 -16.73
CA PRO A 185 6.34 -7.89 -17.65
C PRO A 185 7.26 -7.08 -18.59
N SER A 186 6.82 -5.92 -19.07
CA SER A 186 7.63 -5.04 -19.91
C SER A 186 8.76 -4.39 -19.13
N VAL A 187 8.52 -4.00 -17.87
CA VAL A 187 9.55 -3.49 -16.96
C VAL A 187 10.62 -4.54 -16.69
N LEU A 188 10.20 -5.79 -16.41
CA LEU A 188 11.13 -6.91 -16.19
C LEU A 188 11.95 -7.26 -17.43
N LYS A 189 11.39 -7.12 -18.64
CA LYS A 189 12.14 -7.29 -19.89
C LYS A 189 13.24 -6.25 -20.01
N LEU A 190 12.93 -4.97 -19.76
CA LEU A 190 13.91 -3.89 -19.77
C LEU A 190 14.98 -4.10 -18.68
N GLU A 191 14.61 -4.59 -17.50
CA GLU A 191 15.55 -4.92 -16.41
C GLU A 191 16.60 -5.97 -16.79
N ASN A 192 16.28 -6.88 -17.72
CA ASN A 192 17.21 -7.93 -18.16
C ASN A 192 18.32 -7.42 -19.10
N HIS A 193 18.31 -6.15 -19.52
CA HIS A 193 19.37 -5.61 -20.37
C HIS A 193 20.71 -5.62 -19.61
N PRO A 194 21.82 -6.12 -20.20
CA PRO A 194 23.08 -6.36 -19.49
C PRO A 194 23.74 -5.10 -18.89
N SER A 195 23.44 -3.94 -19.46
CA SER A 195 23.98 -2.64 -19.02
C SER A 195 23.09 -1.95 -17.97
N LEU A 196 21.93 -2.51 -17.64
CA LEU A 196 21.03 -1.99 -16.61
C LEU A 196 21.21 -2.81 -15.33
N SER A 197 21.31 -2.12 -14.20
CA SER A 197 21.44 -2.77 -12.89
C SER A 197 20.13 -2.85 -12.14
N LYS A 198 19.20 -1.93 -12.42
CA LYS A 198 17.87 -1.95 -11.83
C LYS A 198 16.87 -1.18 -12.70
N VAL A 199 15.71 -1.79 -12.90
CA VAL A 199 14.55 -1.12 -13.49
C VAL A 199 13.35 -1.39 -12.61
N ALA A 200 12.67 -0.33 -12.17
CA ALA A 200 11.59 -0.46 -11.21
C ALA A 200 10.42 0.47 -11.55
N LEU A 201 9.21 -0.05 -11.35
CA LEU A 201 7.99 0.73 -11.48
C LEU A 201 7.68 1.45 -10.15
N THR A 202 7.30 2.72 -10.24
CA THR A 202 6.89 3.57 -9.11
C THR A 202 5.85 4.60 -9.59
N GLY A 203 5.39 5.45 -8.69
CA GLY A 203 4.25 6.35 -8.90
C GLY A 203 3.24 6.19 -7.77
N SER A 204 2.53 7.27 -7.44
CA SER A 204 1.62 7.31 -6.29
C SER A 204 0.55 6.22 -6.36
N ALA A 205 -0.04 6.00 -7.54
CA ALA A 205 -1.05 4.97 -7.76
C ALA A 205 -0.52 3.55 -7.48
N PHE A 206 0.64 3.19 -8.04
CA PHE A 206 1.24 1.87 -7.82
C PHE A 206 1.73 1.68 -6.38
N GLN A 207 2.32 2.69 -5.76
CA GLN A 207 2.72 2.64 -4.36
C GLN A 207 1.52 2.37 -3.45
N ARG A 208 0.41 3.06 -3.72
CA ARG A 208 -0.86 2.89 -3.03
C ARG A 208 -1.44 1.48 -3.21
N GLU A 209 -1.43 0.95 -4.43
CA GLU A 209 -1.86 -0.42 -4.71
C GLU A 209 -1.02 -1.47 -3.97
N VAL A 210 0.31 -1.35 -4.04
CA VAL A 210 1.22 -2.25 -3.35
C VAL A 210 1.02 -2.17 -1.83
N GLN A 211 0.83 -0.97 -1.29
CA GLN A 211 0.56 -0.78 0.14
C GLN A 211 -0.75 -1.43 0.58
N LEU A 212 -1.83 -1.24 -0.19
CA LEU A 212 -3.15 -1.82 0.12
C LEU A 212 -3.16 -3.34 -0.02
N SER A 213 -2.59 -3.87 -1.11
CA SER A 213 -2.52 -5.31 -1.37
C SER A 213 -1.65 -6.02 -0.33
N GLU A 214 -0.48 -5.49 0.02
CA GLU A 214 0.38 -6.06 1.07
C GLU A 214 -0.21 -5.92 2.47
N SER A 215 -0.95 -4.83 2.77
CA SER A 215 -1.69 -4.71 4.03
C SER A 215 -2.77 -5.78 4.15
N THR A 216 -3.52 -5.99 3.07
CA THR A 216 -4.59 -7.01 3.00
C THR A 216 -4.00 -8.43 3.09
N ARG A 217 -2.89 -8.69 2.40
CA ARG A 217 -2.16 -9.95 2.47
C ARG A 217 -1.61 -10.22 3.86
N THR A 218 -1.04 -9.20 4.50
CA THR A 218 -0.59 -9.26 5.89
C THR A 218 -1.76 -9.55 6.82
N LEU A 219 -2.94 -8.97 6.61
CA LEU A 219 -4.13 -9.28 7.41
C LEU A 219 -4.53 -10.75 7.26
N TYR A 220 -4.62 -11.28 6.03
CA TYR A 220 -5.01 -12.67 5.79
C TYR A 220 -4.01 -13.71 6.31
N THR A 221 -2.72 -13.34 6.41
CA THR A 221 -1.68 -14.22 6.94
C THR A 221 -1.52 -14.09 8.45
N SER A 222 -1.53 -12.87 8.99
CA SER A 222 -1.33 -12.61 10.43
C SER A 222 -2.50 -13.04 11.30
N LEU A 223 -3.74 -12.92 10.83
CA LEU A 223 -4.93 -13.24 11.61
C LEU A 223 -5.01 -14.73 11.99
N PRO A 224 -4.83 -15.71 11.06
CA PRO A 224 -4.70 -17.12 11.43
C PRO A 224 -3.52 -17.40 12.35
N ILE A 225 -2.36 -16.79 12.10
CA ILE A 225 -1.15 -16.97 12.94
C ILE A 225 -1.45 -16.51 14.38
N ALA A 226 -2.08 -15.35 14.55
CA ALA A 226 -2.43 -14.81 15.86
C ALA A 226 -3.46 -15.69 16.59
N ILE A 227 -4.48 -16.20 15.89
CA ILE A 227 -5.45 -17.14 16.47
C ILE A 227 -4.77 -18.43 16.92
N VAL A 228 -3.87 -18.99 16.11
CA VAL A 228 -3.13 -20.21 16.46
C VAL A 228 -2.21 -19.95 17.67
N ALA A 229 -1.46 -18.86 17.66
CA ALA A 229 -0.59 -18.49 18.78
C ALA A 229 -1.38 -18.28 20.08
N ALA A 230 -2.52 -17.58 20.01
CA ALA A 230 -3.45 -17.40 21.12
C ALA A 230 -3.98 -18.73 21.64
N THR A 231 -4.36 -19.64 20.74
CA THR A 231 -4.84 -20.98 21.09
C THR A 231 -3.75 -21.78 21.82
N ILE A 232 -2.50 -21.74 21.33
CA ILE A 232 -1.36 -22.42 21.98
C ILE A 232 -1.12 -21.86 23.37
N LEU A 233 -1.09 -20.52 23.52
CA LEU A 233 -0.93 -19.85 24.80
C LEU A 233 -2.03 -20.28 25.79
N LEU A 234 -3.29 -20.26 25.34
CA LEU A 234 -4.44 -20.69 26.14
C LEU A 234 -4.35 -22.17 26.52
N LEU A 235 -3.88 -23.03 25.61
CA LEU A 235 -3.71 -24.46 25.88
C LEU A 235 -2.67 -24.69 26.98
N ILE A 236 -1.56 -23.96 26.94
CA ILE A 236 -0.51 -23.99 27.96
C ILE A 236 -1.03 -23.47 29.30
N THR A 237 -1.64 -22.28 29.31
CA THR A 237 -2.12 -21.62 30.54
C THR A 237 -3.28 -22.37 31.18
N MET A 238 -4.26 -22.81 30.38
CA MET A 238 -5.45 -23.48 30.88
C MET A 238 -5.24 -24.97 31.15
N ARG A 239 -4.21 -25.59 30.54
CA ARG A 239 -3.96 -27.04 30.58
C ARG A 239 -5.21 -27.86 30.21
N SER A 240 -6.03 -27.32 29.31
CA SER A 240 -7.29 -27.95 28.88
C SER A 240 -7.64 -27.51 27.47
N PHE A 241 -7.65 -28.47 26.55
CA PHE A 241 -8.01 -28.24 25.15
C PHE A 241 -9.42 -27.67 25.00
N ARG A 242 -10.38 -28.19 25.78
CA ARG A 242 -11.78 -27.76 25.75
C ARG A 242 -11.93 -26.28 26.10
N TYR A 243 -11.34 -25.84 27.23
CA TYR A 243 -11.42 -24.44 27.63
C TYR A 243 -10.62 -23.51 26.72
N ALA A 244 -9.47 -23.97 26.20
CA ALA A 244 -8.68 -23.19 25.26
C ALA A 244 -9.47 -22.86 23.99
N ILE A 245 -10.06 -23.86 23.33
CA ILE A 245 -10.85 -23.66 22.10
C ILE A 245 -12.08 -22.78 22.37
N VAL A 246 -12.82 -23.05 23.45
CA VAL A 246 -14.01 -22.24 23.80
C VAL A 246 -13.67 -20.77 24.05
N THR A 247 -12.51 -20.50 24.65
CA THR A 247 -12.06 -19.12 24.93
C THR A 247 -11.67 -18.38 23.64
N VAL A 248 -11.31 -19.10 22.57
CA VAL A 248 -10.91 -18.48 21.29
C VAL A 248 -12.10 -18.12 20.41
N ILE A 249 -13.21 -18.87 20.48
CA ILE A 249 -14.40 -18.65 19.65
C ILE A 249 -14.93 -17.19 19.69
N PRO A 250 -15.08 -16.56 20.88
CA PRO A 250 -15.45 -15.15 20.98
C PRO A 250 -14.60 -14.21 20.14
N ILE A 251 -13.30 -14.46 20.04
CA ILE A 251 -12.36 -13.58 19.33
C ILE A 251 -12.66 -13.58 17.83
N GLY A 252 -12.84 -14.77 17.25
CA GLY A 252 -13.20 -14.90 15.83
C GLY A 252 -14.52 -14.23 15.52
N LEU A 253 -15.48 -14.30 16.47
CA LEU A 253 -16.78 -13.65 16.35
C LEU A 253 -16.68 -12.12 16.38
N VAL A 254 -15.85 -11.55 17.25
CA VAL A 254 -15.59 -10.10 17.31
C VAL A 254 -15.01 -9.60 15.99
N VAL A 255 -14.01 -10.30 15.46
CA VAL A 255 -13.39 -9.95 14.17
C VAL A 255 -14.42 -10.03 13.03
N ALA A 256 -15.25 -11.08 13.01
CA ALA A 256 -16.30 -11.23 12.03
C ALA A 256 -17.37 -10.12 12.13
N TRP A 257 -17.79 -9.76 13.35
CA TRP A 257 -18.74 -8.67 13.57
C TRP A 257 -18.18 -7.32 13.17
N LEU A 258 -16.93 -7.02 13.52
CA LEU A 258 -16.27 -5.78 13.15
C LEU A 258 -16.23 -5.60 11.63
N TYR A 259 -15.70 -6.59 10.90
CA TYR A 259 -15.62 -6.51 9.44
C TYR A 259 -16.99 -6.59 8.77
N GLY A 260 -17.96 -7.30 9.38
CA GLY A 260 -19.35 -7.30 8.93
C GLY A 260 -20.02 -5.94 9.04
N VAL A 261 -19.78 -5.20 10.13
CA VAL A 261 -20.25 -3.82 10.29
C VAL A 261 -19.53 -2.89 9.32
N MET A 262 -18.21 -3.03 9.16
CA MET A 262 -17.48 -2.23 8.18
C MET A 262 -18.08 -2.37 6.78
N TYR A 263 -18.34 -3.61 6.35
CA TYR A 263 -18.99 -3.88 5.06
C TYR A 263 -20.39 -3.25 4.97
N MET A 264 -21.22 -3.41 6.01
CA MET A 264 -22.61 -2.94 6.01
C MET A 264 -22.73 -1.41 5.98
N PHE A 265 -21.84 -0.71 6.67
CA PHE A 265 -21.85 0.75 6.78
C PHE A 265 -20.91 1.44 5.78
N GLY A 266 -20.27 0.67 4.89
CA GLY A 266 -19.43 1.21 3.82
C GLY A 266 -18.08 1.76 4.29
N PHE A 267 -17.54 1.28 5.40
CA PHE A 267 -16.17 1.64 5.81
C PHE A 267 -15.16 0.98 4.87
N SER A 268 -14.30 1.80 4.24
CA SER A 268 -13.18 1.34 3.40
C SER A 268 -12.17 0.50 4.20
N LEU A 269 -11.69 -0.59 3.61
CA LEU A 269 -10.54 -1.31 4.14
C LEU A 269 -9.25 -0.62 3.69
N ASN A 270 -8.66 0.15 4.60
CA ASN A 270 -7.35 0.78 4.42
C ASN A 270 -6.31 0.23 5.42
N PHE A 271 -5.05 0.67 5.29
CA PHE A 271 -3.95 0.20 6.15
C PHE A 271 -4.19 0.44 7.65
N VAL A 272 -4.96 1.47 8.03
CA VAL A 272 -5.31 1.75 9.44
C VAL A 272 -6.38 0.80 9.94
N THR A 273 -7.48 0.65 9.19
CA THR A 273 -8.58 -0.25 9.57
C THR A 273 -8.17 -1.72 9.56
N ALA A 274 -7.22 -2.10 8.69
CA ALA A 274 -6.65 -3.45 8.67
C ALA A 274 -5.93 -3.80 9.98
N MET A 275 -5.28 -2.82 10.63
CA MET A 275 -4.64 -3.02 11.93
C MET A 275 -5.65 -3.30 13.05
N ILE A 276 -6.89 -2.78 12.94
CA ILE A 276 -7.93 -3.02 13.96
C ILE A 276 -8.23 -4.52 14.07
N GLY A 277 -8.22 -5.27 12.97
CA GLY A 277 -8.42 -6.73 13.03
C GLY A 277 -7.37 -7.45 13.87
N ALA A 278 -6.10 -7.07 13.75
CA ALA A 278 -5.02 -7.63 14.56
C ALA A 278 -5.15 -7.24 16.04
N ILE A 279 -5.47 -5.96 16.31
CA ILE A 279 -5.71 -5.45 17.68
C ILE A 279 -6.92 -6.14 18.32
N SER A 280 -7.96 -6.42 17.54
CA SER A 280 -9.19 -7.11 17.99
C SER A 280 -8.87 -8.46 18.62
N ILE A 281 -7.85 -9.16 18.10
CA ILE A 281 -7.43 -10.44 18.64
C ILE A 281 -6.85 -10.26 20.03
N GLY A 282 -5.92 -9.32 20.21
CA GLY A 282 -5.31 -9.04 21.52
C GLY A 282 -6.35 -8.63 22.57
N VAL A 283 -7.17 -7.62 22.25
CA VAL A 283 -8.20 -7.11 23.18
C VAL A 283 -9.27 -8.18 23.47
N GLY A 284 -9.70 -8.92 22.45
CA GLY A 284 -10.70 -9.98 22.60
C GLY A 284 -10.22 -11.16 23.46
N ILE A 285 -8.92 -11.48 23.39
CA ILE A 285 -8.30 -12.52 24.22
C ILE A 285 -8.33 -12.13 25.69
N ASP A 286 -7.96 -10.89 26.04
CA ASP A 286 -7.84 -10.46 27.42
C ASP A 286 -9.16 -10.62 28.19
N TYR A 287 -10.26 -10.13 27.60
CA TYR A 287 -11.59 -10.29 28.20
C TYR A 287 -12.01 -11.75 28.34
N SER A 288 -11.71 -12.55 27.32
CA SER A 288 -12.06 -13.98 27.31
C SER A 288 -11.25 -14.77 28.34
N ILE A 289 -9.95 -14.48 28.50
CA ILE A 289 -9.07 -15.11 29.48
C ILE A 289 -9.54 -14.82 30.90
N HIS A 290 -9.75 -13.54 31.23
CA HIS A 290 -10.16 -13.15 32.57
C HIS A 290 -11.49 -13.81 32.97
N MET A 291 -12.46 -13.84 32.07
CA MET A 291 -13.75 -14.48 32.31
C MET A 291 -13.62 -16.00 32.44
N THR A 292 -12.87 -16.67 31.57
CA THR A 292 -12.65 -18.13 31.65
C THR A 292 -11.90 -18.54 32.92
N ILE A 293 -10.84 -17.82 33.31
CA ILE A 293 -10.11 -18.11 34.55
C ILE A 293 -11.06 -17.97 35.75
N ARG A 294 -11.80 -16.86 35.82
CA ARG A 294 -12.71 -16.63 36.95
C ARG A 294 -13.81 -17.67 37.01
N PHE A 295 -14.39 -18.04 35.87
CA PHE A 295 -15.36 -19.13 35.80
C PHE A 295 -14.78 -20.43 36.36
N ARG A 296 -13.54 -20.80 36.00
CA ARG A 296 -12.89 -22.02 36.51
C ARG A 296 -12.59 -21.97 38.00
N GLU A 297 -12.18 -20.81 38.52
CA GLU A 297 -12.00 -20.61 39.96
C GLU A 297 -13.31 -20.81 40.73
N GLU A 298 -14.40 -20.22 40.25
CA GLU A 298 -15.71 -20.37 40.86
C GLU A 298 -16.28 -21.78 40.67
N LEU A 299 -16.01 -22.45 39.55
CA LEU A 299 -16.41 -23.84 39.34
C LEU A 299 -15.73 -24.79 40.33
N ASN A 300 -14.49 -24.51 40.74
CA ASN A 300 -13.82 -25.32 41.78
C ASN A 300 -14.36 -25.05 43.19
N ARG A 301 -15.04 -23.92 43.40
CA ARG A 301 -15.58 -23.49 44.70
C ARG A 301 -17.07 -23.77 44.86
N ASN A 302 -17.80 -24.01 43.78
CA ASN A 302 -19.25 -24.15 43.77
C ASN A 302 -19.66 -25.39 42.98
N GLU A 303 -20.77 -26.02 43.37
CA GLU A 303 -21.22 -27.29 42.75
C GLU A 303 -21.96 -27.09 41.43
N SER A 304 -22.54 -25.90 41.21
CA SER A 304 -23.30 -25.58 40.00
C SER A 304 -22.49 -24.72 39.04
N LYS A 305 -22.38 -25.17 37.78
CA LYS A 305 -21.80 -24.40 36.68
C LYS A 305 -22.52 -23.07 36.42
N ILE A 306 -23.84 -23.03 36.64
CA ILE A 306 -24.63 -21.81 36.49
C ILE A 306 -24.25 -20.80 37.58
N LEU A 307 -24.11 -21.27 38.82
CA LEU A 307 -23.71 -20.42 39.94
C LEU A 307 -22.26 -19.91 39.76
N ALA A 308 -21.37 -20.74 39.19
CA ALA A 308 -20.02 -20.32 38.84
C ALA A 308 -20.00 -19.20 37.79
N VAL A 309 -20.83 -19.29 36.73
CA VAL A 309 -20.99 -18.20 35.75
C VAL A 309 -21.53 -16.94 36.41
N GLN A 310 -22.57 -17.04 37.23
CA GLN A 310 -23.17 -15.88 37.89
C GLN A 310 -22.15 -15.14 38.77
N LYS A 311 -21.36 -15.88 39.57
CA LYS A 311 -20.31 -15.28 40.40
C LYS A 311 -19.17 -14.69 39.56
N ALA A 312 -18.76 -15.36 38.49
CA ALA A 312 -17.73 -14.83 37.59
C ALA A 312 -18.19 -13.54 36.90
N ALA A 313 -19.43 -13.49 36.43
CA ALA A 313 -20.03 -12.31 35.80
C ALA A 313 -20.22 -11.16 36.80
N GLY A 314 -20.69 -11.46 38.01
CA GLY A 314 -20.90 -10.45 39.06
C GLY A 314 -19.61 -9.84 39.61
N GLY A 315 -18.50 -10.58 39.59
CA GLY A 315 -17.19 -10.09 40.02
C GLY A 315 -16.35 -9.56 38.86
N THR A 316 -15.71 -10.47 38.13
CA THR A 316 -14.82 -10.13 37.02
C THR A 316 -15.57 -9.48 35.88
N GLY A 317 -16.81 -9.90 35.59
CA GLY A 317 -17.60 -9.27 34.52
C GLY A 317 -17.83 -7.76 34.75
N VAL A 318 -18.12 -7.34 35.98
CA VAL A 318 -18.25 -5.91 36.32
C VAL A 318 -16.94 -5.15 36.13
N ALA A 319 -15.81 -5.75 36.51
CA ALA A 319 -14.49 -5.15 36.27
C ALA A 319 -14.17 -5.03 34.77
N LEU A 320 -14.57 -6.02 33.97
CA LEU A 320 -14.43 -5.99 32.51
C LEU A 320 -15.30 -4.89 31.88
N VAL A 321 -16.54 -4.69 32.36
CA VAL A 321 -17.40 -3.57 31.90
C VAL A 321 -16.74 -2.23 32.19
N ALA A 322 -16.19 -2.04 33.39
CA ALA A 322 -15.52 -0.78 33.74
C ALA A 322 -14.29 -0.51 32.85
N SER A 323 -13.46 -1.53 32.62
CA SER A 323 -12.28 -1.46 31.74
C SER A 323 -12.65 -1.17 30.27
N ALA A 324 -13.67 -1.86 29.77
CA ALA A 324 -14.19 -1.64 28.42
C ALA A 324 -14.78 -0.23 28.28
N ALA A 325 -15.56 0.24 29.26
CA ALA A 325 -16.15 1.57 29.25
C ALA A 325 -15.08 2.68 29.19
N SER A 326 -14.01 2.59 29.99
CA SER A 326 -12.92 3.57 29.91
C SER A 326 -12.24 3.59 28.55
N SER A 327 -12.04 2.41 27.95
CA SER A 327 -11.38 2.29 26.63
C SER A 327 -12.29 2.79 25.51
N ILE A 328 -13.57 2.41 25.54
CA ILE A 328 -14.62 2.87 24.62
C ILE A 328 -14.72 4.39 24.63
N VAL A 329 -14.73 5.02 25.81
CA VAL A 329 -14.78 6.49 25.92
C VAL A 329 -13.52 7.12 25.31
N GLY A 330 -12.34 6.58 25.60
CA GLY A 330 -11.09 7.08 25.02
C GLY A 330 -11.07 7.04 23.49
N PHE A 331 -11.43 5.89 22.90
CA PHE A 331 -11.49 5.75 21.45
C PHE A 331 -12.67 6.50 20.81
N ALA A 332 -13.81 6.63 21.51
CA ALA A 332 -14.95 7.41 21.04
C ALA A 332 -14.62 8.90 20.92
N ILE A 333 -13.82 9.46 21.84
CA ILE A 333 -13.33 10.84 21.74
C ILE A 333 -12.51 11.03 20.46
N MET A 334 -11.62 10.08 20.14
CA MET A 334 -10.87 10.11 18.88
C MET A 334 -11.79 9.95 17.65
N GLY A 335 -12.96 9.36 17.84
CA GLY A 335 -14.04 9.31 16.83
C GLY A 335 -14.57 10.66 16.37
N PHE A 336 -14.25 11.75 17.08
CA PHE A 336 -14.54 13.13 16.72
C PHE A 336 -13.33 13.89 16.16
N ALA A 337 -12.25 13.18 15.82
CA ALA A 337 -11.08 13.80 15.21
C ALA A 337 -11.45 14.45 13.86
N PRO A 338 -10.89 15.64 13.54
CA PRO A 338 -11.21 16.34 12.29
C PRO A 338 -10.72 15.61 11.04
N MET A 339 -9.72 14.72 11.18
CA MET A 339 -9.28 13.85 10.09
C MET A 339 -10.13 12.57 10.07
N PRO A 340 -10.89 12.29 8.99
CA PRO A 340 -11.80 11.15 8.88
C PRO A 340 -11.13 9.78 9.13
N MET A 341 -9.85 9.63 8.75
CA MET A 341 -9.06 8.43 9.05
C MET A 341 -8.99 8.14 10.57
N PHE A 342 -8.68 9.14 11.39
CA PHE A 342 -8.62 8.97 12.85
C PHE A 342 -10.00 8.86 13.47
N ALA A 343 -10.99 9.58 12.93
CA ALA A 343 -12.38 9.45 13.35
C ALA A 343 -12.88 8.01 13.15
N SER A 344 -12.71 7.45 11.95
CA SER A 344 -13.10 6.07 11.63
C SER A 344 -12.34 5.06 12.49
N TYR A 345 -11.03 5.26 12.71
CA TYR A 345 -10.24 4.41 13.59
C TYR A 345 -10.76 4.41 15.04
N GLY A 346 -11.11 5.59 15.58
CA GLY A 346 -11.70 5.73 16.91
C GLY A 346 -13.07 5.05 17.03
N GLN A 347 -13.95 5.29 16.06
CA GLN A 347 -15.29 4.70 16.01
C GLN A 347 -15.24 3.16 15.92
N LEU A 348 -14.47 2.62 14.98
CA LEU A 348 -14.33 1.18 14.76
C LEU A 348 -13.64 0.47 15.92
N THR A 349 -12.63 1.09 16.54
CA THR A 349 -11.96 0.52 17.72
C THR A 349 -12.88 0.51 18.93
N SER A 350 -13.65 1.58 19.15
CA SER A 350 -14.66 1.65 20.21
C SER A 350 -15.73 0.56 20.04
N LEU A 351 -16.23 0.39 18.81
CA LEU A 351 -17.18 -0.67 18.47
C LEU A 351 -16.60 -2.08 18.66
N MET A 352 -15.34 -2.28 18.26
CA MET A 352 -14.62 -3.54 18.44
C MET A 352 -14.52 -3.92 19.93
N ILE A 353 -14.17 -2.97 20.80
CA ILE A 353 -14.09 -3.20 22.25
C ILE A 353 -15.48 -3.54 22.81
N PHE A 354 -16.53 -2.85 22.34
CA PHE A 354 -17.90 -3.16 22.71
C PHE A 354 -18.27 -4.61 22.30
N PHE A 355 -17.94 -5.03 21.08
CA PHE A 355 -18.14 -6.41 20.65
C PHE A 355 -17.35 -7.41 21.47
N ALA A 356 -16.10 -7.10 21.83
CA ALA A 356 -15.29 -7.95 22.69
C ALA A 356 -15.91 -8.11 24.09
N LEU A 357 -16.47 -7.04 24.65
CA LEU A 357 -17.19 -7.08 25.92
C LEU A 357 -18.46 -7.95 25.82
N ILE A 358 -19.31 -7.71 24.81
CA ILE A 358 -20.54 -8.49 24.62
C ILE A 358 -20.22 -9.97 24.39
N SER A 359 -19.22 -10.27 23.56
CA SER A 359 -18.83 -11.64 23.27
C SER A 359 -18.27 -12.36 24.50
N SER A 360 -17.52 -11.66 25.36
CA SER A 360 -16.95 -12.26 26.60
C SER A 360 -17.96 -12.40 27.75
N LEU A 361 -18.99 -11.56 27.81
CA LEU A 361 -20.01 -11.61 28.87
C LEU A 361 -21.25 -12.42 28.50
N VAL A 362 -21.53 -12.60 27.20
CA VAL A 362 -22.74 -13.30 26.74
C VAL A 362 -22.39 -14.61 26.06
N VAL A 363 -21.57 -14.57 25.01
CA VAL A 363 -21.27 -15.74 24.18
C VAL A 363 -20.38 -16.71 24.94
N LEU A 364 -19.30 -16.22 25.54
CA LEU A 364 -18.34 -17.05 26.24
C LEU A 364 -18.96 -17.82 27.42
N PRO A 365 -19.74 -17.22 28.34
CA PRO A 365 -20.31 -17.97 29.45
C PRO A 365 -21.31 -19.03 28.98
N ALA A 366 -22.08 -18.76 27.91
CA ALA A 366 -22.93 -19.77 27.29
C ALA A 366 -22.11 -20.97 26.79
N LEU A 367 -21.02 -20.73 26.05
CA LEU A 367 -20.13 -21.79 25.58
C LEU A 367 -19.45 -22.55 26.72
N LEU A 368 -19.00 -21.85 27.77
CA LEU A 368 -18.41 -22.46 28.96
C LEU A 368 -19.40 -23.40 29.66
N THR A 369 -20.67 -23.00 29.82
CA THR A 369 -21.69 -23.87 30.43
C THR A 369 -22.06 -25.09 29.59
N LEU A 370 -21.98 -24.98 28.26
CA LEU A 370 -22.21 -26.09 27.34
C LEU A 370 -21.10 -27.14 27.40
N VAL A 371 -19.84 -26.70 27.45
CA VAL A 371 -18.67 -27.58 27.40
C VAL A 371 -18.27 -28.15 28.76
N THR A 372 -18.74 -27.53 29.85
CA THR A 372 -18.47 -27.97 31.22
C THR A 372 -19.48 -29.05 31.65
N PRO A 373 -19.03 -30.29 31.95
CA PRO A 373 -19.89 -31.33 32.51
C PRO A 373 -20.36 -30.95 33.91
N GLU A 374 -21.56 -31.39 34.30
CA GLU A 374 -22.02 -31.24 35.70
C GLU A 374 -21.12 -32.04 36.64
N GLN A 375 -20.58 -31.37 37.66
CA GLN A 375 -19.85 -32.04 38.73
C GLN A 375 -20.86 -32.70 39.68
N THR A 376 -21.11 -33.99 39.51
CA THR A 376 -21.73 -34.81 40.56
C THR A 376 -20.68 -35.07 41.64
N ARG A 377 -20.54 -34.15 42.59
CA ARG A 377 -19.72 -34.42 43.78
C ARG A 377 -20.44 -35.50 44.59
N LYS A 378 -19.86 -36.70 44.64
CA LYS A 378 -20.29 -37.74 45.59
C LYS A 378 -20.16 -37.14 46.99
N VAL A 379 -21.30 -36.90 47.63
CA VAL A 379 -21.38 -36.58 49.07
C VAL A 379 -20.59 -37.68 49.79
N LYS A 380 -19.50 -37.29 50.46
CA LYS A 380 -18.75 -38.16 51.36
C LYS A 380 -19.21 -37.91 52.78
#